data_AF-A0A3C2EEF7-F1
#
_entry.id   AF-A0A3C2EEF7-F1
#
_cell.length_a   1.000
_cell.length_b   1.000
_cell.length_c   1.000
_cell.angle_alpha   90.00
_cell.angle_beta   90.00
_cell.angle_gamma   90.00
#
_symmetry.space_group_name_H-M   'P 1'
#
loop_
_entity.id
_entity.type
_entity.pdbx_description
1 polymer ?
#
loop_
_entity_poly.entity_id
_entity_poly.type
_entity_poly.pdbx_seq_one_letter_code
_entity_poly.pdbx_strand_id
1 'polypeptide(L)'
;MVYFENYFINFAQINFNTMTKEKKCLICQTTDDQLPLLNFDFKGQQYHICSQHIPVLIHQAGTLSSLLPGLEEVDETETFN
;
A
#
# COMPACT_ATOMS: atom_id res chain seq x y z
N MET A 1 42.73 -3.84 29.70
CA MET A 1 41.36 -4.39 29.63
C MET A 1 40.33 -3.25 29.65
N VAL A 2 40.34 -2.36 28.65
CA VAL A 2 39.37 -1.24 28.53
C VAL A 2 39.19 -0.75 27.08
N TYR A 3 39.34 -1.63 26.08
CA TYR A 3 39.27 -1.25 24.66
C TYR A 3 38.22 -2.00 23.82
N PHE A 4 37.30 -2.76 24.44
CA PHE A 4 36.33 -3.57 23.68
C PHE A 4 34.85 -3.17 23.86
N GLU A 5 34.49 -2.42 24.91
CA GLU A 5 33.09 -2.07 25.20
C GLU A 5 32.59 -0.80 24.46
N ASN A 6 33.49 -0.02 23.85
CA ASN A 6 33.12 1.26 23.22
C ASN A 6 32.77 1.17 21.72
N TYR A 7 32.82 -0.03 21.10
CA TYR A 7 32.43 -0.20 19.70
C TYR A 7 30.95 -0.62 19.52
N PHE A 8 30.25 -1.02 20.59
CA PHE A 8 28.87 -1.51 20.50
C PHE A 8 27.80 -0.40 20.59
N ILE A 9 28.15 0.84 20.95
CA ILE A 9 27.21 1.93 21.23
C ILE A 9 27.15 3.03 20.16
N ASN A 10 27.41 2.70 18.89
CA ASN A 10 27.14 3.61 17.76
C ASN A 10 26.28 2.99 16.63
N PHE A 11 25.62 1.86 16.89
CA PHE A 11 24.63 1.28 15.97
C PHE A 11 23.18 1.37 16.50
N ALA A 12 22.96 1.76 17.75
CA ALA A 12 21.64 1.70 18.42
C ALA A 12 20.82 3.02 18.40
N GLN A 13 21.28 4.07 17.71
CA GLN A 13 20.51 5.31 17.53
C GLN A 13 20.25 5.60 16.05
N ILE A 14 19.93 4.56 15.28
CA ILE A 14 19.15 4.74 14.07
C ILE A 14 17.81 5.29 14.56
N ASN A 15 17.68 6.62 14.57
CA ASN A 15 16.42 7.32 14.77
C ASN A 15 15.52 6.98 13.57
N PHE A 16 15.00 5.76 13.55
CA PHE A 16 14.01 5.30 12.60
C PHE A 16 12.66 5.84 13.05
N ASN A 17 12.53 7.17 13.07
CA ASN A 17 11.23 7.82 13.09
C ASN A 17 10.82 8.07 11.63
N THR A 18 10.74 6.99 10.87
CA THR A 18 10.06 7.03 9.59
C THR A 18 8.58 7.17 9.90
N MET A 19 7.99 8.31 9.54
CA MET A 19 6.54 8.38 9.32
C MET A 19 6.19 7.46 8.16
N THR A 20 6.14 6.15 8.42
CA THR A 20 5.61 5.18 7.48
C THR A 20 4.10 5.40 7.45
N LYS A 21 3.60 5.95 6.34
CA LYS A 21 2.17 5.93 6.05
C LYS A 21 1.70 4.48 6.19
N GLU A 22 0.77 4.25 7.11
CA GLU A 22 0.32 2.93 7.50
C GLU A 22 -0.22 2.19 6.26
N LYS A 23 0.38 1.04 5.92
CA LYS A 23 -0.03 0.24 4.77
C LYS A 23 -1.38 -0.41 5.09
N LYS A 24 -2.39 -0.08 4.31
CA LYS A 24 -3.76 -0.55 4.51
C LYS A 24 -4.36 -1.08 3.23
N CYS A 25 -5.18 -2.12 3.36
CA CYS A 25 -5.95 -2.64 2.23
C CYS A 25 -6.90 -1.56 1.71
N LEU A 26 -6.86 -1.33 0.39
CA LEU A 26 -7.73 -0.39 -0.32
C LEU A 26 -9.23 -0.57 -0.04
N ILE A 27 -9.67 -1.82 0.21
CA ILE A 27 -11.09 -2.16 0.34
C ILE A 27 -11.55 -2.14 1.81
N CYS A 28 -10.83 -2.83 2.69
CA CYS A 28 -11.28 -3.03 4.09
C CYS A 28 -10.42 -2.33 5.14
N GLN A 29 -9.37 -1.60 4.73
CA GLN A 29 -8.46 -0.85 5.61
C GLN A 29 -7.69 -1.67 6.64
N THR A 30 -7.72 -3.01 6.55
CA THR A 30 -6.90 -3.90 7.38
C THR A 30 -5.41 -3.67 7.12
N THR A 31 -4.59 -3.87 8.13
CA THR A 31 -3.13 -3.75 8.09
C THR A 31 -2.47 -5.12 7.89
N ASP A 32 -1.17 -5.11 7.63
CA ASP A 32 -0.34 -6.31 7.48
C ASP A 32 -0.18 -7.12 8.79
N ASP A 33 -0.40 -6.51 9.94
CA ASP A 33 -0.47 -7.21 11.24
C ASP A 33 -1.67 -8.16 11.35
N GLN A 34 -2.76 -7.86 10.65
CA GLN A 34 -4.01 -8.62 10.70
C GLN A 34 -4.11 -9.64 9.57
N LEU A 35 -3.75 -9.22 8.34
CA LEU A 35 -3.84 -10.05 7.14
C LEU A 35 -2.71 -9.70 6.16
N PRO A 36 -2.13 -10.69 5.45
CA PRO A 36 -1.10 -10.41 4.45
C PRO A 36 -1.58 -9.40 3.41
N LEU A 37 -0.81 -8.33 3.24
CA LEU A 37 -1.03 -7.33 2.19
C LEU A 37 -0.13 -7.64 0.99
N LEU A 38 -0.69 -7.52 -0.20
CA LEU A 38 0.01 -7.57 -1.47
C LEU A 38 0.08 -6.16 -2.06
N ASN A 39 1.22 -5.85 -2.66
CA ASN A 39 1.42 -4.59 -3.35
C ASN A 39 1.16 -4.76 -4.85
N PHE A 40 0.54 -3.76 -5.46
CA PHE A 40 0.42 -3.66 -6.91
C PHE A 40 0.48 -2.20 -7.34
N ASP A 41 0.97 -1.98 -8.55
CA ASP A 41 1.06 -0.64 -9.13
C ASP A 41 -0.05 -0.44 -10.17
N PHE A 42 -0.66 0.74 -10.18
CA PHE A 42 -1.65 1.15 -11.17
C PHE A 42 -1.51 2.65 -11.45
N LYS A 43 -1.45 3.03 -12.74
CA LYS A 43 -1.24 4.43 -13.19
C LYS A 43 -0.09 5.16 -12.46
N GLY A 44 1.00 4.46 -12.15
CA GLY A 44 2.16 5.03 -11.46
C GLY A 44 1.99 5.26 -9.96
N GLN A 45 0.89 4.78 -9.36
CA GLN A 45 0.68 4.78 -7.92
C GLN A 45 0.73 3.34 -7.38
N GLN A 46 1.30 3.18 -6.19
CA GLN A 46 1.34 1.90 -5.49
C GLN A 46 0.14 1.78 -4.54
N TYR A 47 -0.51 0.62 -4.57
CA TYR A 47 -1.65 0.28 -3.74
C TYR A 47 -1.39 -1.03 -2.97
N HIS A 48 -2.21 -1.27 -1.94
CA HIS A 48 -2.17 -2.49 -1.14
C HIS A 48 -3.55 -3.15 -1.08
N ILE A 49 -3.59 -4.48 -1.18
CA ILE A 49 -4.81 -5.29 -1.05
C ILE A 49 -4.53 -6.51 -0.17
N CYS A 50 -5.46 -6.88 0.72
CA CYS A 50 -5.26 -8.05 1.56
C CYS A 50 -5.61 -9.35 0.83
N SER A 51 -5.09 -10.48 1.33
CA SER A 51 -5.30 -11.82 0.77
C SER A 51 -6.76 -12.19 0.53
N GLN A 52 -7.69 -11.74 1.38
CA GLN A 52 -9.13 -12.01 1.24
C GLN A 52 -9.78 -11.27 0.08
N HIS A 53 -9.21 -10.15 -0.36
CA HIS A 53 -9.76 -9.30 -1.42
C HIS A 53 -9.07 -9.47 -2.77
N ILE A 54 -8.02 -10.31 -2.86
CA ILE A 54 -7.42 -10.71 -4.15
C ILE A 54 -8.46 -11.25 -5.14
N PRO A 55 -9.45 -12.08 -4.76
CA PRO A 55 -10.38 -12.65 -5.74
C PRO A 55 -11.18 -11.59 -6.53
N VAL A 56 -11.36 -10.40 -5.97
CA VAL A 56 -11.98 -9.25 -6.66
C VAL A 56 -11.17 -8.87 -7.92
N LEU A 57 -9.83 -8.94 -7.84
CA LEU A 57 -8.94 -8.61 -8.96
C LEU A 57 -9.12 -9.55 -10.16
N ILE A 58 -9.50 -10.80 -9.91
CA ILE A 58 -9.50 -11.86 -10.93
C ILE A 58 -10.90 -12.07 -11.52
N HIS A 59 -11.95 -11.89 -10.71
CA HIS A 59 -13.33 -12.10 -11.16
C HIS A 59 -14.08 -10.82 -11.54
N GLN A 60 -13.69 -9.67 -10.99
CA GLN A 60 -14.44 -8.40 -11.09
C GLN A 60 -13.48 -7.20 -11.24
N ALA A 61 -12.55 -7.29 -12.20
CA ALA A 61 -11.54 -6.26 -12.42
C ALA A 61 -12.15 -4.86 -12.68
N GLY A 62 -13.32 -4.78 -13.32
CA GLY A 62 -14.04 -3.51 -13.53
C GLY A 62 -14.54 -2.85 -12.24
N THR A 63 -14.77 -3.61 -11.18
CA THR A 63 -15.14 -3.08 -9.85
C THR A 63 -13.92 -2.55 -9.10
N LEU A 64 -12.72 -3.07 -9.38
CA LEU A 64 -11.51 -2.51 -8.80
C LEU A 64 -11.22 -1.11 -9.37
N SER A 65 -11.49 -0.88 -10.65
CA SER A 65 -11.33 0.43 -11.25
C SER A 65 -12.23 1.49 -10.63
N SER A 66 -13.43 1.17 -10.16
CA SER A 66 -14.23 2.18 -9.43
C SER A 66 -13.73 2.43 -7.99
N LEU A 67 -12.91 1.54 -7.44
CA LEU A 67 -12.41 1.61 -6.06
C LEU A 67 -11.02 2.25 -5.93
N LEU A 68 -10.24 2.36 -7.02
CA LEU A 68 -8.93 3.01 -6.94
C LEU A 68 -9.13 4.54 -6.89
N PRO A 69 -8.65 5.23 -5.84
CA PRO A 69 -8.75 6.67 -5.77
C PRO A 69 -8.02 7.31 -6.97
N GLY A 70 -8.71 8.21 -7.66
CA GLY A 70 -8.25 8.82 -8.92
C GLY A 70 -8.81 8.17 -10.19
N LEU A 71 -9.78 7.27 -10.08
CA LEU A 71 -10.58 6.74 -11.19
C LEU A 71 -12.01 7.28 -11.18
N GLU A 72 -12.16 8.58 -10.98
CA GLU A 72 -13.38 9.28 -11.39
C GLU A 72 -13.57 9.00 -12.88
N GLU A 73 -14.58 8.20 -13.22
CA GLU A 73 -14.98 7.93 -14.59
C GLU A 73 -15.15 9.26 -15.30
N VAL A 74 -14.36 9.48 -16.35
CA VAL A 74 -14.70 10.50 -17.33
C VAL A 74 -15.92 9.92 -18.04
N ASP A 75 -17.09 10.44 -17.71
CA ASP A 75 -18.34 10.10 -18.40
C ASP A 75 -18.11 10.25 -19.92
N GLU A 76 -18.20 9.15 -20.66
CA GLU A 76 -18.08 9.11 -22.13
C GLU A 76 -19.35 9.62 -22.83
N THR A 77 -20.08 10.53 -22.20
CA THR A 77 -21.15 11.30 -22.81
C THR A 77 -20.80 12.77 -22.48
N GLU A 78 -20.35 13.62 -23.41
CA GLU A 78 -21.20 14.29 -24.38
C GLU A 78 -20.45 14.68 -25.69
N THR A 79 -20.99 14.13 -26.80
CA THR A 79 -21.23 14.73 -28.13
C THR A 79 -20.06 15.13 -29.05
N PHE A 80 -19.78 14.20 -29.98
CA PHE A 80 -19.71 14.56 -31.40
C PHE A 80 -21.09 15.07 -31.86
N ASN A 81 -21.23 16.37 -32.05
CA ASN A 81 -22.01 16.99 -33.13
C ASN A 81 -21.64 18.46 -33.30
#